data_AF-A0A1F5ZP11-F1
#
_entry.id   AF-A0A1F5ZP11-F1
#
_cell.length_a   1.000
_cell.length_b   1.000
_cell.length_c   1.000
_cell.angle_alpha   90.00
_cell.angle_beta   90.00
_cell.angle_gamma   90.00
#
_symmetry.space_group_name_H-M   'P 1'
#
loop_
_entity.id
_entity.type
_entity.pdbx_description
1 polymer ?
#
loop_
_entity_poly.entity_id
_entity_poly.type
_entity_poly.pdbx_seq_one_letter_code
_entity_poly.pdbx_strand_id
1 'polypeptide(L)'
;MINLVLKYKKFFILIFTLIVIIILALIFRSTKDESVVPEPGVTVYPSTGSPSPYITGVSTTGSQTGFDEEAEKKYREENPDLVVEADLRVSVPIKENGFTVDFSYPKDKFLVFIDPPYTENYAKFQNWFKNRGLQDQSHFEIINK
;
A
#
# COMPACT_ATOMS: atom_id res chain seq x y z
N MET A 1 -21.81 -22.51 -45.18
CA MET A 1 -21.46 -21.49 -44.16
C MET A 1 -22.43 -21.46 -42.96
N ILE A 2 -23.75 -21.54 -43.14
CA ILE A 2 -24.76 -21.36 -42.06
C ILE A 2 -24.63 -22.41 -40.92
N ASN A 3 -24.33 -23.68 -41.24
CA ASN A 3 -24.14 -24.73 -40.23
C ASN A 3 -22.88 -24.56 -39.35
N LEU A 4 -21.90 -23.76 -39.81
CA LEU A 4 -20.68 -23.50 -39.05
C LEU A 4 -20.97 -22.49 -37.92
N VAL A 5 -21.66 -21.40 -38.25
CA VAL A 5 -22.04 -20.33 -37.30
C VAL A 5 -22.93 -20.86 -36.18
N LEU A 6 -23.85 -21.77 -36.49
CA LEU A 6 -24.71 -22.44 -35.51
C LEU A 6 -23.95 -23.35 -34.53
N LYS A 7 -22.88 -24.02 -34.99
CA LYS A 7 -22.01 -24.84 -34.11
C LYS A 7 -21.20 -23.96 -33.16
N TYR A 8 -20.63 -22.87 -33.65
CA TYR A 8 -19.87 -21.94 -32.81
C TYR A 8 -20.75 -21.22 -31.78
N LYS A 9 -22.01 -20.90 -32.11
CA LYS A 9 -22.94 -20.29 -31.14
C LYS A 9 -23.22 -21.19 -29.93
N LYS A 10 -23.41 -22.49 -30.14
CA LYS A 10 -23.61 -23.47 -29.05
C LYS A 10 -22.34 -23.65 -28.22
N PHE A 11 -21.18 -23.67 -28.86
CA PHE A 11 -19.89 -23.77 -28.19
C PHE A 11 -19.59 -22.52 -27.33
N PHE A 12 -19.92 -21.33 -27.84
CA PHE A 12 -19.76 -20.07 -27.11
C PHE A 12 -20.65 -20.01 -25.86
N ILE A 13 -21.90 -20.45 -25.96
CA ILE A 13 -22.80 -20.56 -24.80
C ILE A 13 -22.24 -21.52 -23.75
N LEU A 14 -21.66 -22.64 -24.17
CA LEU A 14 -21.09 -23.64 -23.25
C LEU A 14 -19.86 -23.08 -22.51
N ILE A 15 -18.96 -22.40 -23.22
CA ILE A 15 -17.78 -21.73 -22.61
C ILE A 15 -18.22 -20.61 -21.66
N PHE A 16 -19.17 -19.77 -22.07
CA PHE A 16 -19.65 -18.67 -21.23
C PHE A 16 -20.24 -19.18 -19.91
N THR A 17 -21.06 -20.24 -19.99
CA THR A 17 -21.62 -20.88 -18.79
C THR A 17 -20.52 -21.44 -17.87
N LEU A 18 -19.47 -22.05 -18.44
CA LEU A 18 -18.34 -22.57 -17.68
C LEU A 18 -17.58 -21.46 -16.95
N ILE A 19 -17.33 -20.33 -17.62
CA ILE A 19 -16.64 -19.17 -17.05
C ILE A 19 -17.44 -18.59 -15.86
N VAL A 20 -18.76 -18.45 -16.02
CA VAL A 20 -19.64 -17.95 -14.94
C VAL A 20 -19.59 -18.86 -13.71
N ILE A 21 -19.59 -20.18 -13.90
CA ILE A 21 -19.48 -21.15 -12.80
C ILE A 21 -18.14 -21.02 -12.06
N ILE A 22 -17.04 -20.84 -12.79
CA ILE A 22 -15.70 -20.67 -12.20
C ILE A 22 -15.65 -19.38 -11.37
N ILE A 23 -16.19 -18.27 -11.89
CA ILE A 23 -16.25 -17.00 -11.15
C ILE A 23 -17.09 -17.15 -9.88
N LEU A 24 -18.25 -17.82 -9.96
CA LEU A 24 -19.08 -18.09 -8.78
C LEU A 24 -18.31 -18.92 -7.72
N ALA A 25 -17.62 -19.98 -8.16
CA ALA A 25 -16.85 -20.84 -7.26
C ALA A 25 -15.70 -20.09 -6.56
N LEU A 26 -15.07 -19.12 -7.24
CA LEU A 26 -14.05 -18.26 -6.64
C LEU A 26 -14.64 -17.33 -5.57
N ILE A 27 -15.80 -16.73 -5.82
CA ILE A 27 -16.49 -15.86 -4.83
C ILE A 27 -16.88 -16.66 -3.59
N PHE A 28 -17.43 -17.87 -3.76
CA PHE A 28 -17.83 -18.72 -2.64
C PHE A 28 -16.66 -19.29 -1.83
N ARG A 29 -15.44 -19.34 -2.39
CA ARG A 29 -14.24 -19.74 -1.62
C ARG A 29 -13.74 -18.64 -0.68
N SER A 30 -14.07 -17.37 -0.92
CA SER A 30 -13.58 -16.24 -0.13
C SER A 30 -14.37 -15.94 1.15
N THR A 31 -15.39 -16.72 1.49
CA THR A 31 -16.23 -16.48 2.71
C THR A 31 -16.01 -17.50 3.82
N LYS A 32 -14.91 -18.25 3.82
CA LYS A 32 -14.50 -19.03 4.99
C LYS A 32 -13.24 -18.41 5.58
N ASP A 33 -13.21 -18.43 6.90
CA ASP A 33 -12.18 -17.90 7.82
C ASP A 33 -12.56 -16.51 8.37
N GLU A 34 -12.56 -16.23 9.67
CA GLU A 34 -11.97 -16.92 10.81
C GLU A 34 -12.67 -16.43 12.10
N SER A 35 -13.07 -17.33 12.99
CA SER A 35 -13.60 -16.96 14.30
C SER A 35 -12.42 -16.68 15.24
N VAL A 36 -12.08 -15.39 15.39
CA VAL A 36 -11.00 -14.94 16.28
C VAL A 36 -11.39 -15.18 17.75
N VAL A 37 -10.60 -16.03 18.42
CA VAL A 37 -10.63 -16.23 19.88
C VAL A 37 -9.91 -15.03 20.54
N PRO A 38 -10.51 -14.35 21.53
CA PRO A 38 -9.82 -13.28 22.25
C PRO A 38 -8.77 -13.84 23.22
N GLU A 39 -7.51 -13.48 23.02
CA GLU A 39 -6.40 -13.76 23.93
C GLU A 39 -6.38 -12.74 25.09
N PRO A 40 -6.28 -13.17 26.36
CA PRO A 40 -6.28 -12.26 27.50
C PRO A 40 -4.87 -11.77 27.86
N GLY A 41 -4.71 -10.45 27.87
CA GLY A 41 -3.98 -9.70 28.91
C GLY A 41 -2.45 -9.81 28.92
N VAL A 42 -1.78 -8.87 28.26
CA VAL A 42 -0.37 -8.55 28.55
C VAL A 42 -0.33 -7.38 29.54
N THR A 43 0.31 -7.64 30.67
CA THR A 43 0.62 -6.72 31.77
C THR A 43 1.55 -5.59 31.34
N VAL A 44 1.14 -4.36 31.65
CA VAL A 44 1.94 -3.14 31.49
C VAL A 44 3.02 -3.10 32.58
N TYR A 45 4.29 -3.06 32.18
CA TYR A 45 5.38 -2.65 33.07
C TYR A 45 5.57 -1.13 32.98
N PRO A 46 5.66 -0.40 34.11
CA PRO A 46 6.09 0.99 34.10
C PRO A 46 7.61 1.04 33.87
N SER A 47 8.03 1.58 32.73
CA SER A 47 9.44 1.90 32.48
C SER A 47 9.79 3.21 33.19
N THR A 48 10.52 3.08 34.29
CA THR A 48 11.18 4.17 35.01
C THR A 48 12.31 4.77 34.18
N GLY A 49 12.13 6.04 33.82
CA GLY A 49 13.13 7.10 33.67
C GLY A 49 14.55 6.76 33.18
N SER A 50 14.89 7.29 32.02
CA SER A 50 16.24 7.78 31.75
C SER A 50 16.16 9.10 30.97
N PRO A 51 16.69 10.22 31.50
CA PRO A 51 16.78 11.48 30.77
C PRO A 51 17.88 11.37 29.70
N SER A 52 17.48 11.23 28.43
CA SER A 52 18.40 11.36 27.30
C SER A 52 18.88 12.81 27.20
N PRO A 53 20.20 13.05 27.09
CA PRO A 53 20.72 14.40 26.93
C PRO A 53 20.35 14.94 25.55
N TYR A 54 19.89 16.18 25.53
CA TYR A 54 19.67 16.99 24.34
C TYR A 54 20.83 16.85 23.36
N ILE A 55 20.56 16.31 22.17
CA ILE A 55 21.48 16.46 21.04
C ILE A 55 21.27 17.86 20.47
N THR A 56 22.18 18.74 20.86
CA THR A 56 22.45 20.03 20.21
C THR A 56 22.49 19.83 18.70
N GLY A 57 21.66 20.58 17.97
CA GLY A 57 21.65 20.59 16.52
C GLY A 57 23.03 20.95 15.98
N VAL A 58 23.72 19.94 15.47
CA VAL A 58 24.87 20.15 14.58
C VAL A 58 24.27 20.53 13.24
N SER A 59 24.31 21.83 12.93
CA SER A 59 24.16 22.29 11.55
C SER A 59 25.39 21.83 10.79
N THR A 60 25.29 20.67 10.17
CA THR A 60 26.35 20.14 9.30
C THR A 60 26.31 20.94 8.01
N THR A 61 26.90 22.13 8.00
CA THR A 61 27.34 22.78 6.76
C THR A 61 28.62 22.08 6.29
N GLY A 62 28.50 20.77 6.04
CA GLY A 62 29.54 20.00 5.37
C GLY A 62 29.37 20.23 3.89
N SER A 63 30.34 20.92 3.28
CA SER A 63 30.48 20.98 1.82
C SER A 63 30.59 19.54 1.30
N GLN A 64 29.48 18.97 0.82
CA GLN A 64 29.48 17.68 0.14
C GLN A 64 30.12 17.87 -1.23
N THR A 65 31.42 17.61 -1.31
CA THR A 65 32.15 17.57 -2.58
C THR A 65 31.67 16.34 -3.36
N GLY A 66 30.76 16.56 -4.32
CA GLY A 66 30.21 15.50 -5.18
C GLY A 66 28.73 15.66 -5.52
N PHE A 67 28.03 16.62 -4.90
CA PHE A 67 26.64 16.94 -5.23
C PHE A 67 26.60 17.86 -6.46
N ASP A 68 26.33 17.27 -7.62
CA ASP A 68 25.99 18.03 -8.83
C ASP A 68 24.48 18.36 -8.77
N GLU A 69 24.20 19.59 -8.35
CA GLU A 69 22.83 20.10 -8.18
C GLU A 69 22.03 20.07 -9.49
N GLU A 70 22.70 20.23 -10.64
CA GLU A 70 22.06 20.14 -11.95
C GLU A 70 21.71 18.68 -12.30
N ALA A 71 22.59 17.74 -11.98
CA ALA A 71 22.32 16.30 -12.17
C ALA A 71 21.18 15.82 -11.26
N GLU A 72 21.13 16.25 -10.00
CA GLU A 72 20.03 15.94 -9.10
C GLU A 72 18.71 16.53 -9.62
N LYS A 73 18.72 17.81 -10.01
CA LYS A 73 17.53 18.45 -10.55
C LYS A 73 17.00 17.70 -11.77
N LYS A 74 17.89 17.31 -12.70
CA LYS A 74 17.52 16.51 -13.87
C LYS A 74 16.98 15.13 -13.50
N TYR A 75 17.59 14.46 -12.52
CA TYR A 75 17.11 13.15 -12.03
C TYR A 75 15.71 13.24 -11.41
N ARG A 76 15.45 14.31 -10.63
CA ARG A 76 14.14 14.60 -10.04
C ARG A 76 13.08 14.93 -11.10
N GLU A 77 13.46 15.65 -12.16
CA GLU A 77 12.61 15.92 -13.32
C GLU A 77 12.29 14.64 -14.12
N GLU A 78 13.25 13.73 -14.26
CA GLU A 78 13.09 12.45 -14.97
C GLU A 78 12.31 11.40 -14.16
N ASN A 79 12.31 11.49 -12.82
CA ASN A 79 11.71 10.50 -11.92
C ASN A 79 10.82 11.18 -10.86
N PRO A 80 9.74 11.88 -11.25
CA PRO A 80 8.89 12.61 -10.31
C PRO A 80 8.30 11.70 -9.22
N ASP A 81 8.02 10.45 -9.56
CA ASP A 81 7.44 9.45 -8.65
C ASP A 81 8.38 9.16 -7.47
N LEU A 82 9.68 9.04 -7.73
CA LEU A 82 10.71 8.79 -6.71
C LEU A 82 10.88 9.99 -5.78
N VAL A 83 10.64 11.21 -6.27
CA VAL A 83 10.67 12.43 -5.45
C VAL A 83 9.51 12.44 -4.46
N VAL A 84 8.29 12.16 -4.95
CA VAL A 84 7.10 12.08 -4.10
C VAL A 84 7.23 10.97 -3.06
N GLU A 85 7.79 9.81 -3.45
CA GLU A 85 8.06 8.72 -2.52
C GLU A 85 9.13 9.08 -1.49
N ALA A 86 10.21 9.74 -1.89
CA ALA A 86 11.25 10.22 -0.98
C ALA A 86 10.65 11.16 0.07
N ASP A 87 9.81 12.11 -0.36
CA ASP A 87 9.10 13.02 0.55
C ASP A 87 8.12 12.28 1.48
N LEU A 88 7.45 11.24 0.98
CA LEU A 88 6.60 10.37 1.79
C LEU A 88 7.41 9.64 2.89
N ARG A 89 8.61 9.14 2.58
CA ARG A 89 9.47 8.43 3.56
C ARG A 89 9.84 9.30 4.75
N VAL A 90 9.99 10.61 4.56
CA VAL A 90 10.27 11.56 5.65
C VAL A 90 8.99 11.92 6.43
N SER A 91 7.82 11.74 5.82
CA SER A 91 6.52 12.15 6.36
C SER A 91 5.77 11.04 7.10
N VAL A 92 6.18 9.78 6.97
CA VAL A 92 5.57 8.67 7.71
C VAL A 92 5.92 8.70 9.21
N PRO A 93 5.01 8.24 10.09
CA PRO A 93 3.71 7.65 9.78
C PRO A 93 2.63 8.71 9.48
N ILE A 94 1.85 8.47 8.43
CA ILE A 94 0.74 9.33 8.00
C ILE A 94 -0.57 8.68 8.47
N LYS A 95 -1.33 9.41 9.29
CA LYS A 95 -2.62 8.93 9.83
C LYS A 95 -3.76 9.72 9.19
N GLU A 96 -4.62 9.01 8.49
CA GLU A 96 -5.81 9.56 7.83
C GLU A 96 -7.06 8.87 8.40
N ASN A 97 -8.24 9.43 8.12
CA ASN A 97 -9.49 8.84 8.61
C ASN A 97 -9.80 7.51 7.89
N GLY A 98 -9.48 6.40 8.54
CA GLY A 98 -9.74 5.03 8.09
C GLY A 98 -8.52 4.29 7.56
N PHE A 99 -7.34 4.92 7.50
CA PHE A 99 -6.09 4.22 7.18
C PHE A 99 -4.86 4.91 7.75
N THR A 100 -3.77 4.14 7.89
CA THR A 100 -2.45 4.64 8.28
C THR A 100 -1.41 4.15 7.28
N VAL A 101 -0.53 5.05 6.83
CA VAL A 101 0.63 4.70 6.00
C VAL A 101 1.89 4.79 6.86
N ASP A 102 2.68 3.73 6.85
CA ASP A 102 3.98 3.64 7.52
C ASP A 102 5.04 3.16 6.51
N PHE A 103 6.32 3.19 6.86
CA PHE A 103 7.40 2.67 6.01
C PHE A 103 8.21 1.57 6.71
N SER A 104 8.31 0.43 6.03
CA SER A 104 9.10 -0.71 6.50
C SER A 104 10.47 -0.71 5.84
N TYR A 105 11.50 -0.26 6.56
CA TYR A 105 12.88 -0.32 6.09
C TYR A 105 13.36 -1.74 5.73
N PRO A 106 13.03 -2.80 6.49
CA PRO A 106 13.45 -4.16 6.14
C PRO A 106 12.85 -4.66 4.81
N LYS A 107 11.67 -4.16 4.44
CA LYS A 107 10.97 -4.56 3.21
C LYS A 107 11.15 -3.56 2.06
N ASP A 108 11.69 -2.37 2.34
CA ASP A 108 11.73 -1.20 1.45
C ASP A 108 10.35 -0.89 0.84
N LYS A 109 9.31 -0.94 1.69
CA LYS A 109 7.90 -0.77 1.27
C LYS A 109 7.11 0.08 2.24
N PHE A 110 6.15 0.82 1.71
CA PHE A 110 5.11 1.48 2.50
C PHE A 110 4.07 0.45 2.96
N LEU A 111 3.80 0.41 4.26
CA LEU A 111 2.75 -0.42 4.84
C LEU A 111 1.49 0.43 4.98
N VAL A 112 0.38 -0.02 4.41
CA VAL A 112 -0.90 0.68 4.46
C VAL A 112 -1.87 -0.11 5.31
N PHE A 113 -2.07 0.32 6.54
CA PHE A 113 -3.03 -0.27 7.46
C PHE A 113 -4.41 0.31 7.19
N ILE A 114 -5.36 -0.50 6.74
CA ILE A 114 -6.75 -0.08 6.50
C ILE A 114 -7.61 -0.49 7.70
N ASP A 115 -8.29 0.48 8.31
CA ASP A 115 -9.24 0.22 9.40
C ASP A 115 -10.60 -0.24 8.83
N PRO A 116 -11.43 -0.98 9.59
CA PRO A 116 -12.82 -1.22 9.23
C PRO A 116 -13.63 0.09 9.12
N PRO A 117 -14.58 0.22 8.17
CA PRO A 117 -14.93 -0.74 7.11
C PRO A 117 -13.94 -0.72 5.94
N TYR A 118 -13.38 -1.90 5.61
CA TYR A 118 -12.26 -2.00 4.66
C TYR A 118 -12.57 -1.49 3.25
N THR A 119 -13.76 -1.78 2.70
CA THR A 119 -14.12 -1.37 1.34
C THR A 119 -14.15 0.15 1.18
N GLU A 120 -14.77 0.86 2.14
CA GLU A 120 -14.88 2.31 2.08
C GLU A 120 -13.53 2.98 2.36
N ASN A 121 -12.81 2.49 3.36
CA ASN A 121 -11.53 3.07 3.77
C ASN A 121 -10.41 2.79 2.76
N TYR A 122 -10.43 1.63 2.09
CA TYR A 122 -9.55 1.37 0.95
C TYR A 122 -9.82 2.34 -0.21
N ALA A 123 -11.09 2.67 -0.50
CA ALA A 123 -11.41 3.70 -1.49
C ALA A 123 -10.88 5.09 -1.09
N LYS A 124 -10.92 5.43 0.21
CA LYS A 124 -10.29 6.66 0.71
C LYS A 124 -8.77 6.66 0.49
N PHE A 125 -8.09 5.55 0.78
CA PHE A 125 -6.67 5.40 0.48
C PHE A 125 -6.38 5.56 -1.01
N GLN A 126 -7.14 4.90 -1.89
CA GLN A 126 -6.96 5.02 -3.34
C GLN A 126 -7.11 6.45 -3.86
N ASN A 127 -8.06 7.21 -3.29
CA ASN A 127 -8.24 8.62 -3.62
C ASN A 127 -7.07 9.46 -3.10
N TRP A 128 -6.65 9.24 -1.85
CA TRP A 128 -5.48 9.91 -1.27
C TRP A 128 -4.20 9.65 -2.09
N PHE A 129 -3.98 8.40 -2.49
CA PHE A 129 -2.85 7.96 -3.29
C PHE A 129 -2.76 8.72 -4.62
N LYS A 130 -3.88 8.78 -5.35
CA LYS A 130 -3.98 9.54 -6.62
C LYS A 130 -3.79 11.03 -6.42
N ASN A 131 -4.36 11.60 -5.35
CA ASN A 131 -4.25 13.04 -5.06
C ASN A 131 -2.81 13.46 -4.72
N ARG A 132 -1.99 12.53 -4.22
CA ARG A 132 -0.55 12.75 -4.01
C ARG A 132 0.28 12.67 -5.29
N GLY A 133 -0.33 12.33 -6.43
CA GLY A 133 0.38 12.15 -7.70
C GLY A 133 1.14 10.83 -7.81
N LEU A 134 0.93 9.90 -6.87
CA LEU A 134 1.53 8.57 -6.92
C LEU A 134 0.84 7.74 -8.02
N GLN A 135 1.63 7.05 -8.81
CA GLN A 135 1.14 6.21 -9.92
C GLN A 135 1.42 4.72 -9.72
N ASP A 136 2.51 4.38 -9.02
CA ASP A 136 2.92 2.99 -8.80
C ASP A 136 2.63 2.50 -7.38
N GLN A 137 1.78 1.48 -7.27
CA GLN A 137 1.45 0.82 -6.00
C GLN A 137 2.39 -0.35 -5.67
N SER A 138 3.37 -0.67 -6.51
CA SER A 138 4.28 -1.81 -6.30
C SER A 138 5.09 -1.72 -5.00
N HIS A 139 5.35 -0.49 -4.54
CA HIS A 139 6.04 -0.16 -3.30
C HIS A 139 5.12 -0.11 -2.07
N PHE A 140 3.83 -0.35 -2.23
CA PHE A 140 2.82 -0.30 -1.17
C PHE A 140 2.29 -1.70 -0.85
N GLU A 141 2.29 -2.06 0.44
CA GLU A 141 1.74 -3.31 0.95
C GLU A 141 0.49 -3.00 1.78
N ILE A 142 -0.67 -3.46 1.32
CA ILE A 142 -1.95 -3.24 2.00
C ILE A 142 -2.12 -4.29 3.09
N ILE A 143 -2.38 -3.83 4.31
CA ILE A 143 -2.60 -4.64 5.50
C ILE A 143 -3.98 -4.30 6.06
N ASN A 144 -4.87 -5.30 6.09
CA ASN A 144 -6.16 -5.16 6.77
C ASN A 144 -5.94 -5.47 8.25
N LYS A 145 -6.27 -4.52 9.11
CA LYS A 145 -6.07 -4.63 10.57
C LYS A 145 -7.32 -5.13 11.28
#